data_AF-A0A1Y1WGK8-F1
#
_entry.id   AF-A0A1Y1WGK8-F1
#
_cell.length_a   1.000
_cell.length_b   1.000
_cell.length_c   1.000
_cell.angle_alpha   90.00
_cell.angle_beta   90.00
_cell.angle_gamma   90.00
#
_symmetry.space_group_name_H-M   'P 1'
#
loop_
_entity.id
_entity.type
_entity.pdbx_description
1 polymer ?
#
loop_
_entity_poly.entity_id
_entity_poly.type
_entity_poly.pdbx_seq_one_letter_code
_entity_poly.pdbx_strand_id
1 'polypeptide(L)'
;MRLNRVARSAEGGETEGASPLRHSAQLAVYNVVPTGLLGGLIQVVDNAPSLFFIYSQFAKAKFAQCASRILKSNGILPNTPSAKWPPELQAEVYDTLVSTIPPNLLHRQVMGAALSPAHLHMASRNMVKTIAMSSMAGYILGLGDRHLDNLLVDVSRGQLVSIDFNVCFDFGGISRVPEQVPFRMT
;
A
#
# COMPACT_ATOMS: atom_id res chain seq x y z
N MET A 1 18.06 4.51 2.30
CA MET A 1 19.15 3.98 3.17
C MET A 1 19.14 4.51 4.61
N ARG A 2 18.78 5.79 4.87
CA ARG A 2 18.65 6.34 6.24
C ARG A 2 17.24 6.27 6.84
N LEU A 3 16.22 5.98 6.04
CA LEU A 3 14.80 6.10 6.43
C LEU A 3 14.31 5.04 7.44
N ASN A 4 14.68 3.76 7.28
CA ASN A 4 14.33 2.74 8.30
C ASN A 4 14.98 3.01 9.67
N ARG A 5 16.12 3.72 9.69
CA ARG A 5 16.76 4.15 10.94
C ARG A 5 16.03 5.34 11.59
N VAL A 6 15.42 6.22 10.79
CA VAL A 6 14.56 7.32 11.28
C VAL A 6 13.28 6.76 11.90
N ALA A 7 12.67 5.74 11.30
CA ALA A 7 11.53 5.02 11.88
C ALA A 7 11.87 4.49 13.28
N ARG A 8 13.04 3.86 13.45
CA ARG A 8 13.53 3.39 14.76
C ARG A 8 13.93 4.49 15.73
N SER A 9 14.44 5.62 15.24
CA SER A 9 14.84 6.73 16.12
C SER A 9 13.63 7.47 16.70
N ALA A 10 12.48 7.44 16.02
CA ALA A 10 11.20 7.89 16.58
C ALA A 10 10.68 6.95 17.68
N GLU A 11 11.19 5.72 17.77
CA GLU A 11 10.85 4.74 18.83
C GLU A 11 11.67 4.96 20.11
N GLY A 12 12.85 5.60 20.01
CA GLY A 12 13.79 5.77 21.13
C GLY A 12 13.63 7.05 21.96
N GLY A 13 12.64 7.90 21.65
CA GLY A 13 12.41 9.19 22.31
C GLY A 13 11.41 9.17 23.47
N GLU A 14 10.76 8.04 23.76
CA GLU A 14 9.74 7.92 24.81
C GLU A 14 10.30 7.21 26.07
N THR A 15 11.28 7.82 26.75
CA THR A 15 11.59 7.45 28.14
C THR A 15 11.79 8.71 28.98
N GLU A 16 10.70 9.20 29.56
CA GLU A 16 10.57 9.51 30.99
C GLU A 16 9.19 10.14 31.27
N GLY A 17 8.30 9.37 31.92
CA GLY A 17 7.15 9.88 32.65
C GLY A 17 5.80 10.03 31.90
N ALA A 18 5.12 8.94 31.54
CA ALA A 18 3.65 8.95 31.36
C ALA A 18 3.00 7.55 31.36
N SER A 19 2.08 7.32 32.32
CA SER A 19 0.85 6.49 32.33
C SER A 19 0.80 5.10 31.61
N PRO A 20 0.30 4.02 32.26
CA PRO A 20 0.39 2.63 31.75
C PRO A 20 -0.61 2.23 30.66
N LEU A 21 -1.12 3.16 29.84
CA LEU A 21 -2.09 2.87 28.75
C LEU A 21 -1.76 3.60 27.45
N ARG A 22 -0.48 3.73 27.09
CA ARG A 22 -0.09 4.12 25.73
C ARG A 22 0.29 2.88 24.93
N HIS A 23 -0.68 2.32 24.20
CA HIS A 23 -0.35 1.38 23.11
C HIS A 23 0.35 2.17 22.00
N SER A 24 1.67 2.32 22.13
CA SER A 24 2.56 2.89 21.12
C SER A 24 2.24 2.26 19.76
N ALA A 25 1.74 3.05 18.83
CA ALA A 25 1.56 2.60 17.46
C ALA A 25 2.95 2.51 16.83
N GLN A 26 3.36 1.31 16.40
CA GLN A 26 4.65 1.10 15.76
C GLN A 26 4.45 0.87 14.27
N LEU A 27 5.26 1.54 13.45
CA LEU A 27 5.37 1.22 12.03
C LEU A 27 5.99 -0.17 11.90
N ALA A 28 5.51 -0.95 10.94
CA ALA A 28 6.15 -2.21 10.62
C ALA A 28 7.53 -1.91 9.99
N VAL A 29 8.60 -2.37 10.64
CA VAL A 29 9.98 -2.16 10.22
C VAL A 29 10.63 -3.48 9.82
N TYR A 30 11.54 -3.42 8.86
CA TYR A 30 12.34 -4.55 8.40
C TYR A 30 13.82 -4.15 8.30
N ASN A 31 14.69 -5.13 8.52
CA ASN A 31 16.13 -4.92 8.48
C ASN A 31 16.62 -4.73 7.03
N VAL A 32 17.52 -3.77 6.86
CA VAL A 32 18.26 -3.57 5.61
C VAL A 32 19.73 -3.44 5.96
N VAL A 33 20.56 -4.35 5.45
CA VAL A 33 22.00 -4.39 5.68
C VAL A 33 22.71 -4.07 4.37
N PRO A 34 23.27 -2.87 4.21
CA PRO A 34 23.99 -2.55 3.00
C PRO A 34 25.34 -3.26 2.94
N THR A 35 25.68 -3.81 1.79
CA THR A 35 26.96 -4.51 1.56
C THR A 35 27.88 -3.74 0.62
N GLY A 36 27.35 -2.74 -0.10
CA GLY A 36 28.12 -1.86 -0.98
C GLY A 36 27.29 -0.69 -1.51
N LEU A 37 27.81 0.01 -2.52
CA LEU A 37 27.14 1.16 -3.14
C LEU A 37 25.93 0.77 -4.01
N LEU A 38 25.95 -0.44 -4.57
CA LEU A 38 24.93 -0.90 -5.53
C LEU A 38 24.02 -2.00 -4.97
N GLY A 39 24.19 -2.38 -3.70
CA GLY A 39 23.48 -3.55 -3.17
C GLY A 39 23.55 -3.71 -1.65
N GLY A 40 22.70 -4.60 -1.17
CA GLY A 40 22.57 -4.96 0.22
C GLY A 40 21.60 -6.12 0.40
N LEU A 41 21.44 -6.54 1.64
CA LEU A 41 20.49 -7.55 2.07
C LEU A 41 19.25 -6.86 2.62
N ILE A 42 18.07 -7.33 2.22
CA ILE A 42 16.78 -6.86 2.73
C ILE A 42 16.13 -8.05 3.43
N GLN A 43 15.64 -7.83 4.66
CA GLN A 43 14.86 -8.82 5.37
C GLN A 43 13.56 -9.09 4.64
N VAL A 44 13.31 -10.37 4.35
CA VAL A 44 12.02 -10.82 3.85
C VAL A 44 11.00 -10.68 4.97
N VAL A 45 9.86 -10.07 4.65
CA VAL A 45 8.71 -10.00 5.56
C VAL A 45 7.82 -11.20 5.27
N ASP A 46 7.87 -12.19 6.15
CA ASP A 46 7.11 -13.42 5.98
C ASP A 46 5.60 -13.17 6.08
N ASN A 47 4.82 -13.93 5.32
CA ASN A 47 3.35 -13.92 5.33
C ASN A 47 2.70 -12.54 5.04
N ALA A 48 3.40 -11.66 4.33
CA ALA A 48 2.90 -10.35 3.93
C ALA A 48 2.81 -10.24 2.39
N PRO A 49 1.75 -10.78 1.75
CA PRO A 49 1.54 -10.57 0.32
C PRO A 49 1.39 -9.09 0.00
N SER A 50 1.72 -8.70 -1.24
CA SER A 50 1.44 -7.36 -1.71
C SER A 50 -0.07 -7.10 -1.79
N LEU A 51 -0.47 -5.86 -1.57
CA LEU A 51 -1.85 -5.42 -1.70
C LEU A 51 -2.34 -5.64 -3.13
N PHE A 52 -1.45 -5.49 -4.12
CA PHE A 52 -1.75 -5.85 -5.51
C PHE A 52 -2.03 -7.34 -5.66
N PHE A 53 -1.25 -8.22 -5.03
CA PHE A 53 -1.49 -9.65 -5.07
C PHE A 53 -2.88 -9.99 -4.52
N ILE A 54 -3.22 -9.48 -3.33
CA ILE A 54 -4.55 -9.63 -2.72
C ILE A 54 -5.64 -9.15 -3.69
N TYR A 55 -5.47 -7.95 -4.23
CA TYR A 55 -6.41 -7.35 -5.18
C TYR A 55 -6.58 -8.20 -6.46
N SER A 56 -5.46 -8.66 -7.02
CA SER A 56 -5.41 -9.35 -8.30
C SER A 56 -6.19 -10.67 -8.28
N GLN A 57 -6.26 -11.33 -7.13
CA GLN A 57 -7.05 -12.55 -6.95
C GLN A 57 -8.55 -12.33 -7.18
N PHE A 58 -9.08 -11.14 -6.84
CA PHE A 58 -10.49 -10.83 -6.94
C PHE A 58 -10.86 -10.09 -8.21
N ALA A 59 -9.98 -9.18 -8.64
CA ALA A 59 -10.33 -8.18 -9.64
C ALA A 59 -9.66 -8.39 -10.99
N LYS A 60 -8.56 -9.15 -11.11
CA LYS A 60 -7.77 -9.19 -12.37
C LYS A 60 -8.57 -9.72 -13.56
N ALA A 61 -9.30 -10.82 -13.39
CA ALA A 61 -10.12 -11.41 -14.44
C ALA A 61 -11.31 -10.52 -14.80
N LYS A 62 -12.01 -9.98 -13.78
CA LYS A 62 -13.14 -9.07 -13.98
C LYS A 62 -12.71 -7.75 -14.63
N PHE A 63 -11.56 -7.21 -14.24
CA PHE A 63 -10.92 -6.04 -14.83
C PHE A 63 -10.71 -6.25 -16.33
N ALA A 64 -10.03 -7.33 -16.72
CA ALA A 64 -9.71 -7.59 -18.11
C ALA A 64 -10.98 -7.70 -18.96
N GLN A 65 -12.02 -8.33 -18.42
CA GLN A 65 -13.31 -8.48 -19.10
C GLN A 65 -14.06 -7.14 -19.25
N CYS A 66 -14.18 -6.36 -18.17
CA CYS A 66 -14.91 -5.09 -18.18
C CYS A 66 -14.18 -4.03 -19.02
N ALA A 67 -12.87 -3.86 -18.82
CA ALA A 67 -12.07 -2.94 -19.61
C ALA A 67 -12.10 -3.30 -21.10
N SER A 68 -11.94 -4.59 -21.46
CA SER A 68 -12.03 -5.00 -22.86
C SER A 68 -13.41 -4.73 -23.48
N ARG A 69 -14.49 -4.80 -22.70
CA ARG A 69 -15.86 -4.55 -23.19
C ARG A 69 -16.04 -3.06 -23.52
N ILE A 70 -15.67 -2.19 -22.58
CA ILE A 70 -15.77 -0.73 -22.69
C ILE A 70 -14.85 -0.20 -23.80
N LEU A 71 -13.64 -0.75 -23.93
CA LEU A 71 -12.71 -0.37 -25.01
C LEU A 71 -13.28 -0.75 -26.38
N LYS A 72 -13.80 -1.98 -26.53
CA LYS A 72 -14.38 -2.46 -27.79
C LYS A 72 -15.62 -1.67 -28.21
N SER A 73 -16.51 -1.33 -27.27
CA SER A 73 -17.71 -0.52 -27.58
C SER A 73 -17.35 0.88 -28.06
N ASN A 74 -16.18 1.40 -27.68
CA ASN A 74 -15.65 2.69 -28.10
C ASN A 74 -14.64 2.58 -29.27
N GLY A 75 -14.54 1.42 -29.94
CA GLY A 75 -13.68 1.22 -31.10
C GLY A 75 -12.17 1.16 -30.79
N ILE A 76 -11.79 1.04 -29.52
CA ILE A 76 -10.39 0.96 -29.08
C ILE A 76 -9.96 -0.50 -28.93
N LEU A 77 -8.79 -0.83 -29.44
CA LEU A 77 -8.22 -2.16 -29.27
C LEU A 77 -7.88 -2.41 -27.79
N PRO A 78 -8.23 -3.58 -27.21
CA PRO A 78 -7.97 -3.87 -25.80
C PRO A 78 -6.49 -3.81 -25.37
N ASN A 79 -5.56 -3.96 -26.31
CA ASN A 79 -4.11 -3.91 -26.06
C ASN A 79 -3.53 -2.49 -26.15
N THR A 80 -4.38 -1.47 -26.34
CA THR A 80 -3.93 -0.07 -26.39
C THR A 80 -3.48 0.35 -24.99
N PRO A 81 -2.27 0.92 -24.82
CA PRO A 81 -1.82 1.42 -23.52
C PRO A 81 -2.80 2.43 -22.93
N SER A 82 -3.07 2.34 -21.62
CA SER A 82 -4.03 3.20 -20.93
C SER A 82 -3.73 4.70 -21.06
N ALA A 83 -2.46 5.07 -21.20
CA ALA A 83 -2.01 6.44 -21.44
C ALA A 83 -2.58 7.08 -22.73
N LYS A 84 -3.05 6.27 -23.69
CA LYS A 84 -3.64 6.75 -24.94
C LYS A 84 -5.17 6.80 -24.91
N TRP A 85 -5.79 6.37 -23.81
CA TRP A 85 -7.25 6.34 -23.72
C TRP A 85 -7.78 7.76 -23.46
N PRO A 86 -8.95 8.12 -24.01
CA PRO A 86 -9.63 9.36 -23.66
C PRO A 86 -9.90 9.46 -22.15
N PRO A 87 -9.81 10.66 -21.53
CA PRO A 87 -10.07 10.83 -20.11
C PRO A 87 -11.45 10.34 -19.65
N GLU A 88 -12.48 10.54 -20.47
CA GLU A 88 -13.85 10.10 -20.19
C GLU A 88 -13.93 8.57 -20.10
N LEU A 89 -13.20 7.89 -20.98
CA LEU A 89 -13.13 6.44 -21.00
C LEU A 89 -12.31 5.88 -19.82
N GLN A 90 -11.24 6.58 -19.44
CA GLN A 90 -10.47 6.22 -18.24
C GLN A 90 -11.34 6.31 -16.98
N ALA A 91 -12.17 7.36 -16.87
CA ALA A 91 -13.10 7.53 -15.77
C ALA A 91 -14.19 6.44 -15.77
N GLU A 92 -14.79 6.12 -16.92
CA GLU A 92 -15.81 5.06 -17.03
C GLU A 92 -15.25 3.68 -16.63
N VAL A 93 -14.03 3.36 -17.11
CA VAL A 93 -13.35 2.13 -16.72
C VAL A 93 -13.05 2.16 -15.22
N TYR A 94 -12.56 3.27 -14.67
CA TYR A 94 -12.30 3.41 -13.24
C TYR A 94 -13.55 3.16 -12.39
N ASP A 95 -14.68 3.81 -12.69
CA ASP A 95 -15.92 3.67 -11.92
C ASP A 95 -16.48 2.25 -11.99
N THR A 96 -16.39 1.62 -13.16
CA THR A 96 -16.77 0.21 -13.34
C THR A 96 -15.90 -0.71 -12.50
N LEU A 97 -14.61 -0.39 -12.35
CA LEU A 97 -13.70 -1.20 -11.53
C LEU A 97 -14.00 -1.03 -10.06
N VAL A 98 -14.12 0.21 -9.58
CA VAL A 98 -14.44 0.51 -8.18
C VAL A 98 -15.75 -0.18 -7.77
N SER A 99 -16.78 -0.13 -8.61
CA SER A 99 -18.06 -0.81 -8.33
C SER A 99 -17.98 -2.35 -8.34
N THR A 100 -17.01 -2.92 -9.05
CA THR A 100 -16.82 -4.38 -9.12
C THR A 100 -16.12 -4.94 -7.88
N ILE A 101 -15.34 -4.12 -7.18
CA ILE A 101 -14.50 -4.53 -6.06
C ILE A 101 -15.32 -4.40 -4.76
N PRO A 102 -15.39 -5.44 -3.92
CA PRO A 102 -16.04 -5.30 -2.61
C PRO A 102 -15.32 -4.24 -1.76
N PRO A 103 -16.02 -3.24 -1.20
CA PRO A 103 -15.38 -2.18 -0.42
C PRO A 103 -14.74 -2.70 0.87
N ASN A 104 -15.18 -3.87 1.35
CA ASN A 104 -14.67 -4.52 2.55
C ASN A 104 -13.64 -5.62 2.25
N LEU A 105 -12.97 -5.59 1.09
CA LEU A 105 -12.03 -6.64 0.68
C LEU A 105 -10.94 -6.88 1.73
N LEU A 106 -10.26 -5.82 2.18
CA LEU A 106 -9.19 -5.95 3.18
C LEU A 106 -9.71 -6.41 4.54
N HIS A 107 -10.85 -5.88 4.96
CA HIS A 107 -11.50 -6.33 6.19
C HIS A 107 -11.83 -7.83 6.13
N ARG A 108 -12.32 -8.34 4.99
CA ARG A 108 -12.57 -9.77 4.79
C ARG A 108 -11.29 -10.61 4.91
N GLN A 109 -10.16 -10.13 4.40
CA GLN A 109 -8.88 -10.83 4.54
C GLN A 109 -8.44 -10.92 5.99
N VAL A 110 -8.52 -9.79 6.72
CA VAL A 110 -8.19 -9.76 8.16
C VAL A 110 -9.15 -10.63 8.97
N MET A 111 -10.45 -10.61 8.65
CA MET A 111 -11.43 -11.51 9.29
C MET A 111 -11.13 -12.98 9.03
N GLY A 112 -10.74 -13.34 7.79
CA GLY A 112 -10.40 -14.72 7.45
C GLY A 112 -9.15 -15.25 8.16
N ALA A 113 -8.21 -14.36 8.50
CA ALA A 113 -7.01 -14.70 9.25
C ALA A 113 -7.19 -14.64 10.79
N ALA A 114 -8.28 -14.02 11.26
CA ALA A 114 -8.52 -13.83 12.68
C ALA A 114 -8.91 -15.14 13.38
N LEU A 115 -8.25 -15.41 14.51
CA LEU A 115 -8.48 -16.60 15.34
C LEU A 115 -9.59 -16.40 16.37
N SER A 116 -9.96 -15.15 16.66
CA SER A 116 -11.01 -14.79 17.61
C SER A 116 -11.53 -13.37 17.34
N PRO A 117 -12.71 -12.98 17.87
CA PRO A 117 -13.20 -11.61 17.75
C PRO A 117 -12.26 -10.57 18.37
N ALA A 118 -11.59 -10.92 19.48
CA ALA A 118 -10.58 -10.07 20.10
C ALA A 118 -9.37 -9.88 19.17
N HIS A 119 -8.91 -10.96 18.53
CA HIS A 119 -7.82 -10.89 17.55
C HIS A 119 -8.21 -10.02 16.34
N LEU A 120 -9.42 -10.20 15.79
CA LEU A 120 -9.93 -9.35 14.71
C LEU A 120 -9.93 -7.86 15.11
N HIS A 121 -10.40 -7.55 16.31
CA HIS A 121 -10.43 -6.18 16.81
C HIS A 121 -9.02 -5.58 16.90
N MET A 122 -8.06 -6.33 17.43
CA MET A 122 -6.66 -5.90 17.50
C MET A 122 -6.04 -5.71 16.12
N ALA A 123 -6.20 -6.68 15.21
CA ALA A 123 -5.66 -6.63 13.86
C ALA A 123 -6.27 -5.46 13.05
N SER A 124 -7.58 -5.22 13.19
CA SER A 124 -8.25 -4.07 12.56
C SER A 124 -7.68 -2.74 13.05
N ARG A 125 -7.43 -2.61 14.36
CA ARG A 125 -6.81 -1.40 14.94
C ARG A 125 -5.39 -1.20 14.45
N ASN A 126 -4.60 -2.27 14.39
CA ASN A 126 -3.24 -2.22 13.86
C ASN A 126 -3.22 -1.78 12.40
N MET A 127 -4.20 -2.24 11.61
CA MET A 127 -4.25 -1.95 10.18
C MET A 127 -4.48 -0.45 9.97
N VAL A 128 -5.50 0.09 10.64
CA VAL A 128 -5.80 1.54 10.59
C VAL A 128 -4.60 2.37 11.05
N LYS A 129 -3.96 1.97 12.15
CA LYS A 129 -2.77 2.68 12.69
C LYS A 129 -1.61 2.66 11.69
N THR A 130 -1.25 1.50 11.15
CA THR A 130 -0.11 1.35 10.24
C THR A 130 -0.35 2.03 8.89
N ILE A 131 -1.57 1.97 8.36
CA ILE A 131 -1.96 2.76 7.18
C ILE A 131 -1.79 4.25 7.46
N ALA A 132 -2.36 4.76 8.56
CA ALA A 132 -2.29 6.19 8.89
C ALA A 132 -0.83 6.66 9.06
N MET A 133 -0.02 5.92 9.83
CA MET A 133 1.38 6.27 10.03
C MET A 133 2.20 6.18 8.74
N SER A 134 1.97 5.15 7.91
CA SER A 134 2.67 5.02 6.63
C SER A 134 2.31 6.14 5.66
N SER A 135 1.05 6.59 5.65
CA SER A 135 0.59 7.71 4.83
C SER A 135 1.17 9.03 5.31
N MET A 136 1.18 9.29 6.62
CA MET A 136 1.81 10.49 7.18
C MET A 136 3.32 10.53 6.91
N ALA A 137 4.01 9.41 7.12
CA ALA A 137 5.45 9.31 6.83
C ALA A 137 5.73 9.50 5.33
N GLY A 138 4.90 8.92 4.47
CA GLY A 138 4.97 9.10 3.02
C GLY A 138 4.84 10.56 2.61
N TYR A 139 3.85 11.25 3.15
CA TYR A 139 3.62 12.66 2.87
C TYR A 139 4.77 13.55 3.35
N ILE A 140 5.20 13.41 4.61
CA ILE A 140 6.25 14.24 5.21
C ILE A 140 7.60 14.06 4.49
N LEU A 141 7.90 12.84 4.05
CA LEU A 141 9.15 12.51 3.37
C LEU A 141 9.09 12.70 1.85
N GLY A 142 7.91 13.00 1.29
CA GLY A 142 7.68 13.05 -0.15
C GLY A 142 7.97 11.72 -0.84
N LEU A 143 7.59 10.59 -0.22
CA LEU A 143 7.75 9.26 -0.80
C LEU A 143 6.84 9.10 -2.02
N GLY A 144 7.44 8.88 -3.19
CA GLY A 144 6.72 8.54 -4.41
C GLY A 144 6.66 7.02 -4.64
N ASP A 145 6.07 6.63 -5.78
CA ASP A 145 6.02 5.25 -6.27
C ASP A 145 5.26 4.29 -5.32
N ARG A 146 4.11 4.77 -4.85
CA ARG A 146 3.26 4.08 -3.87
C ARG A 146 2.29 3.10 -4.54
N HIS A 147 2.79 2.33 -5.50
CA HIS A 147 1.98 1.33 -6.18
C HIS A 147 1.59 0.16 -5.25
N LEU A 148 0.56 -0.59 -5.61
CA LEU A 148 0.00 -1.63 -4.73
C LEU A 148 0.97 -2.79 -4.47
N ASP A 149 2.00 -2.97 -5.31
CA ASP A 149 3.08 -3.94 -5.04
C ASP A 149 4.06 -3.51 -3.93
N ASN A 150 4.17 -2.20 -3.63
CA ASN A 150 5.05 -1.65 -2.59
C ASN A 150 4.37 -1.56 -1.22
N LEU A 151 3.16 -2.12 -1.12
CA LEU A 151 2.33 -2.16 0.07
C LEU A 151 2.11 -3.62 0.42
N LEU A 152 2.88 -4.15 1.37
CA LEU A 152 2.68 -5.50 1.87
C LEU A 152 1.66 -5.48 3.01
N VAL A 153 0.87 -6.54 3.12
CA VAL A 153 -0.19 -6.65 4.13
C VAL A 153 0.00 -7.93 4.93
N ASP A 154 0.44 -7.81 6.17
CA ASP A 154 0.39 -8.91 7.14
C ASP A 154 -1.05 -9.01 7.68
N VAL A 155 -1.83 -9.89 7.06
CA VAL A 155 -3.25 -10.12 7.42
C VAL A 155 -3.40 -10.74 8.81
N SER A 156 -2.38 -11.46 9.29
CA SER A 156 -2.41 -12.11 10.59
C SER A 156 -2.27 -11.10 11.71
N ARG A 157 -1.34 -10.14 11.59
CA ARG A 157 -1.16 -9.07 12.58
C ARG A 157 -2.03 -7.84 12.31
N GLY A 158 -2.61 -7.77 11.12
CA GLY A 158 -3.30 -6.60 10.59
C GLY A 158 -2.34 -5.43 10.44
N GLN A 159 -1.19 -5.62 9.80
CA GLN A 159 -0.19 -4.55 9.64
C GLN A 159 0.09 -4.29 8.16
N LEU A 160 0.15 -3.01 7.80
CA LEU A 160 0.66 -2.56 6.51
C LEU A 160 2.17 -2.34 6.61
N VAL A 161 2.92 -2.95 5.71
CA VAL A 161 4.37 -2.76 5.57
C VAL A 161 4.66 -2.09 4.23
N SER A 162 5.08 -0.83 4.28
CA SER A 162 5.55 -0.13 3.10
C SER A 162 6.98 -0.57 2.78
N ILE A 163 7.18 -1.07 1.57
CA ILE A 163 8.49 -1.35 1.02
C ILE A 163 8.80 -0.37 -0.12
N ASP A 164 10.04 -0.42 -0.59
CA ASP A 164 10.58 0.39 -1.68
C ASP A 164 10.49 1.92 -1.41
N PHE A 165 11.62 2.48 -1.02
CA PHE A 165 11.79 3.91 -0.74
C PHE A 165 12.76 4.54 -1.73
N ASN A 166 12.80 4.06 -2.97
CA ASN A 166 13.73 4.55 -3.98
C ASN A 166 13.35 5.94 -4.51
N VAL A 167 12.07 6.31 -4.46
CA VAL A 167 11.56 7.64 -4.82
C VAL A 167 11.16 8.38 -3.55
N CYS A 168 11.91 9.42 -3.18
CA CYS A 168 11.68 10.25 -1.99
C CYS A 168 11.80 11.74 -2.36
N PHE A 169 11.38 12.65 -1.48
CA PHE A 169 11.52 14.10 -1.63
C PHE A 169 10.86 14.68 -2.90
N ASP A 170 9.61 14.27 -3.17
CA ASP A 170 8.76 14.79 -4.25
C ASP A 170 9.26 14.52 -5.68
N PHE A 171 10.30 13.70 -5.83
CA PHE A 171 10.75 13.22 -7.14
C PHE A 171 9.68 12.39 -7.88
N GLY A 172 8.63 11.93 -7.19
CA GLY A 172 7.46 11.29 -7.79
C GLY A 172 6.69 12.21 -8.76
N GLY A 173 6.74 13.54 -8.55
CA GLY A 173 6.15 14.53 -9.46
C GLY A 173 6.91 14.67 -10.80
N ILE A 174 8.15 14.19 -10.86
CA ILE A 174 9.03 14.22 -12.05
C ILE A 174 8.95 12.88 -12.83
N SER A 175 8.18 11.91 -12.33
CA SER A 175 7.99 10.61 -13.00
C SER A 175 7.23 10.76 -14.33
N ARG A 176 7.35 9.76 -15.22
CA ARG A 176 6.66 9.71 -16.53
C ARG A 176 5.14 9.87 -16.40
N VAL A 177 4.59 9.42 -15.28
CA VAL A 177 3.21 9.70 -14.87
C VAL A 177 3.32 10.37 -13.50
N PRO A 178 3.02 11.68 -13.39
CA PRO A 178 3.20 12.40 -12.13
C PRO A 178 2.19 11.89 -11.10
N GLU A 179 2.69 11.54 -9.91
CA GLU A 179 1.85 11.19 -8.77
C GLU A 179 1.23 12.47 -8.20
N GLN A 180 -0.06 12.70 -8.47
CA GLN A 180 -0.80 13.91 -8.06
C GLN A 180 -1.35 13.80 -6.62
N VAL A 181 -1.41 12.59 -6.07
CA VAL A 181 -2.05 12.32 -4.77
C VAL A 181 -0.99 12.26 -3.67
N PRO A 182 -1.10 13.07 -2.60
CA PRO A 182 -0.06 13.19 -1.56
C PRO A 182 0.05 11.98 -0.63
N PHE A 183 -1.02 11.19 -0.51
CA PHE A 183 -1.03 9.93 0.24
C PHE A 183 -2.15 9.03 -0.25
N ARG A 184 -1.96 7.71 -0.15
CA ARG A 184 -2.92 6.73 -0.66
C ARG A 184 -3.93 6.32 0.42
N MET A 185 -5.16 6.80 0.29
CA MET A 185 -6.32 6.37 1.08
C MET A 185 -7.39 5.86 0.10
N THR A 186 -7.15 4.68 -0.48
CA THR A 186 -7.98 4.06 -1.52
C THR A 186 -8.42 2.67 -1.10
#